data_AF-A0A496UNG1-F1
#
_entry.id   AF-A0A496UNG1-F1
#
_cell.length_a   1.000
_cell.length_b   1.000
_cell.length_c   1.000
_cell.angle_alpha   90.00
_cell.angle_beta   90.00
_cell.angle_gamma   90.00
#
_symmetry.space_group_name_H-M   'P 1'
#
loop_
_entity.id
_entity.type
_entity.pdbx_description
1 polymer ?
#
loop_
_entity_poly.entity_id
_entity_poly.type
_entity_poly.pdbx_seq_one_letter_code
_entity_poly.pdbx_strand_id
1 'polypeptide(L)'
;MTGKLSKHELEALEDDWVNKPSAIICARLAETLRQMGKLDESREVADIGLRRWKNNISITIVLGKCHRDAGLLEKAMESFTVVNSAQPQNLVALKNLAEIHFQKENWTEAVSFFEEYLFEQPGDDEVRDKLEEARSWKNSPDQMPFETGEDEPADDTDAFPKTERMNKVLESQGILKEVFSNSEEEDEDEDEDDGSDEITQEEEAFDAEVSPDSLLAFFSDKEKKDLKLKPYDGDGE
;
A
#
# COMPACT_ATOMS: atom_id res chain seq x y z
N MET A 1 30.11 22.40 8.60
CA MET A 1 31.40 22.44 7.89
C MET A 1 31.44 21.27 6.91
N THR A 2 30.82 21.41 5.74
CA THR A 2 31.01 20.45 4.65
C THR A 2 32.39 20.67 4.08
N GLY A 3 33.32 19.77 4.41
CA GLY A 3 34.65 19.78 3.84
C GLY A 3 34.54 19.83 2.33
N LYS A 4 35.37 20.64 1.68
CA LYS A 4 35.56 20.58 0.24
C LYS A 4 36.00 19.15 -0.08
N LEU A 5 35.08 18.27 -0.48
CA LEU A 5 35.44 16.93 -0.93
C LEU A 5 36.36 17.11 -2.12
N SER A 6 37.59 16.62 -1.96
CA SER A 6 38.64 16.86 -2.94
C SER A 6 38.57 15.77 -4.01
N LYS A 7 38.80 16.15 -5.27
CA LYS A 7 38.92 15.19 -6.38
C LYS A 7 39.94 14.07 -6.09
N HIS A 8 40.97 14.39 -5.31
CA HIS A 8 41.99 13.42 -4.86
C HIS A 8 41.43 12.34 -3.92
N GLU A 9 40.43 12.67 -3.09
CA GLU A 9 39.77 11.67 -2.24
C GLU A 9 38.95 10.69 -3.07
N LEU A 10 38.26 11.18 -4.11
CA LEU A 10 37.54 10.33 -5.05
C LEU A 10 38.50 9.38 -5.78
N GLU A 11 39.59 9.89 -6.34
CA GLU A 11 40.59 9.08 -7.06
C GLU A 11 41.19 7.99 -6.15
N ALA A 12 41.47 8.31 -4.88
CA ALA A 12 41.96 7.33 -3.92
C ALA A 12 40.91 6.25 -3.61
N LEU A 13 39.64 6.63 -3.46
CA LEU A 13 38.55 5.68 -3.23
C LEU A 13 38.27 4.79 -4.45
N GLU A 14 38.43 5.30 -5.66
CA GLU A 14 38.33 4.52 -6.90
C GLU A 14 39.46 3.48 -7.00
N ASP A 15 40.70 3.85 -6.67
CA ASP A 15 41.82 2.92 -6.63
C ASP A 15 41.62 1.84 -5.55
N ASP A 16 41.21 2.25 -4.35
CA ASP A 16 40.87 1.34 -3.25
C ASP A 16 39.72 0.39 -3.62
N TRP A 17 38.74 0.87 -4.38
CA TRP A 17 37.62 0.05 -4.85
C TRP A 17 38.08 -1.04 -5.82
N VAL A 18 39.00 -0.72 -6.72
CA VAL A 18 39.56 -1.67 -7.70
C VAL A 18 40.50 -2.67 -7.01
N ASN A 19 41.40 -2.19 -6.15
CA ASN A 19 42.45 -3.00 -5.56
C ASN A 19 41.97 -3.81 -4.35
N LYS A 20 41.07 -3.24 -3.53
CA LYS A 20 40.61 -3.82 -2.26
C LYS A 20 39.11 -3.54 -2.02
N PRO A 21 38.21 -4.08 -2.86
CA PRO A 21 36.78 -3.83 -2.73
C PRO A 21 36.27 -4.30 -1.37
N SER A 22 35.68 -3.38 -0.61
CA SER A 22 34.99 -3.64 0.65
C SER A 22 33.70 -2.84 0.74
N ALA A 23 32.74 -3.30 1.56
CA ALA A 23 31.47 -2.60 1.73
C ALA A 23 31.65 -1.17 2.27
N ILE A 24 32.68 -0.96 3.10
CA ILE A 24 33.03 0.36 3.65
C ILE A 24 33.53 1.28 2.53
N ILE A 25 34.44 0.81 1.68
CA ILE A 25 34.95 1.59 0.53
C ILE A 25 33.80 1.89 -0.44
N CYS A 26 32.95 0.91 -0.71
CA CYS A 26 31.75 1.07 -1.55
C CYS A 26 30.85 2.21 -1.06
N ALA A 27 30.47 2.16 0.22
CA ALA A 27 29.59 3.15 0.82
C ALA A 27 30.23 4.55 0.82
N ARG A 28 31.54 4.64 1.11
CA ARG A 28 32.28 5.91 1.07
C ARG A 28 32.40 6.48 -0.34
N LEU A 29 32.68 5.64 -1.33
CA LEU A 29 32.79 6.04 -2.73
C LEU A 29 31.43 6.55 -3.25
N ALA A 30 30.36 5.79 -3.03
CA ALA A 30 29.01 6.21 -3.39
C ALA A 30 28.63 7.52 -2.68
N GLU A 31 28.85 7.64 -1.37
CA GLU A 31 28.53 8.87 -0.64
C GLU A 31 29.33 10.08 -1.16
N THR A 32 30.59 9.88 -1.53
CA THR A 32 31.44 10.92 -2.15
C THR A 32 30.88 11.36 -3.50
N LEU A 33 30.53 10.41 -4.36
CA LEU A 33 29.90 10.69 -5.66
C LEU A 33 28.59 11.45 -5.49
N ARG A 34 27.74 11.04 -4.52
CA ARG A 34 26.49 11.74 -4.18
C ARG A 34 26.73 13.19 -3.77
N GLN A 35 27.68 13.43 -2.87
CA GLN A 35 28.02 14.79 -2.40
C GLN A 35 28.60 15.68 -3.49
N MET A 36 29.21 15.09 -4.54
CA MET A 36 29.67 15.81 -5.74
C MET A 36 28.55 16.05 -6.77
N GLY A 37 27.30 15.63 -6.48
CA GLY A 37 26.16 15.76 -7.39
C GLY A 37 26.12 14.70 -8.50
N LYS A 38 27.03 13.73 -8.48
CA LYS A 38 27.08 12.61 -9.44
C LYS A 38 26.13 11.49 -8.99
N LEU A 39 24.84 11.80 -8.97
CA LEU A 39 23.82 10.91 -8.40
C LEU A 39 23.72 9.56 -9.13
N ASP A 40 23.82 9.54 -10.46
CA ASP A 40 23.73 8.30 -11.24
C ASP A 40 24.94 7.39 -11.00
N GLU A 41 26.16 7.93 -11.01
CA GLU A 41 27.38 7.18 -10.69
C GLU A 41 27.32 6.62 -9.26
N SER A 42 26.85 7.43 -8.30
CA SER A 42 26.68 7.00 -6.91
C SER A 42 25.71 5.81 -6.78
N ARG A 43 24.57 5.87 -7.49
CA ARG A 43 23.56 4.80 -7.48
C ARG A 43 24.11 3.53 -8.08
N GLU A 44 24.80 3.61 -9.22
CA GLU A 44 25.42 2.44 -9.85
C GLU A 44 26.44 1.76 -8.92
N VAL A 45 27.31 2.54 -8.26
CA VAL A 45 28.27 1.99 -7.29
C VAL A 45 27.55 1.33 -6.11
N ALA A 46 26.49 1.95 -5.58
CA ALA A 46 25.71 1.37 -4.50
C ALA A 46 24.99 0.07 -4.93
N ASP A 47 24.42 0.03 -6.13
CA ASP A 47 23.74 -1.15 -6.69
C ASP A 47 24.72 -2.32 -6.92
N ILE A 48 25.90 -2.04 -7.49
CA ILE A 48 26.99 -3.03 -7.61
C ILE A 48 27.40 -3.52 -6.21
N GLY A 49 27.52 -2.59 -5.25
CA GLY A 49 27.83 -2.88 -3.86
C GLY A 49 26.84 -3.84 -3.21
N LEU A 50 25.54 -3.59 -3.37
CA LEU A 50 24.48 -4.43 -2.79
C LEU A 50 24.36 -5.79 -3.46
N ARG A 51 24.72 -5.93 -4.75
CA ARG A 51 24.85 -7.25 -5.40
C ARG A 51 25.93 -8.10 -4.75
N ARG A 52 27.04 -7.48 -4.30
CA ARG A 52 28.18 -8.17 -3.68
C ARG A 52 28.00 -8.39 -2.17
N TRP A 53 27.56 -7.35 -1.45
CA TRP A 53 27.30 -7.39 0.00
C TRP A 53 25.82 -7.14 0.23
N LYS A 54 25.04 -8.21 0.06
CA LYS A 54 23.60 -8.19 0.30
C LYS A 54 23.30 -7.70 1.71
N ASN A 55 22.23 -6.93 1.86
CA ASN A 55 21.74 -6.40 3.13
C ASN A 55 22.75 -5.50 3.88
N ASN A 56 23.75 -4.92 3.20
CA ASN A 56 24.66 -3.99 3.84
C ASN A 56 23.97 -2.64 4.11
N ILE A 57 23.76 -2.35 5.39
CA ILE A 57 23.02 -1.16 5.85
C ILE A 57 23.65 0.15 5.39
N SER A 58 24.99 0.28 5.43
CA SER A 58 25.65 1.52 5.04
C SER A 58 25.48 1.83 3.56
N ILE A 59 25.54 0.81 2.70
CA ILE A 59 25.31 0.98 1.26
C ILE A 59 23.82 1.30 1.00
N THR A 60 22.89 0.60 1.67
CA THR A 60 21.45 0.89 1.56
C THR A 60 21.10 2.32 1.97
N ILE A 61 21.72 2.85 3.04
CA ILE A 61 21.54 4.25 3.44
C ILE A 61 21.97 5.21 2.32
N VAL A 62 23.13 4.97 1.70
CA VAL A 62 23.62 5.84 0.63
C VAL A 62 22.70 5.77 -0.58
N LEU A 63 22.23 4.58 -0.95
CA LEU A 63 21.26 4.41 -2.04
C LEU A 63 19.95 5.17 -1.75
N GLY A 64 19.42 5.07 -0.53
CA GLY A 64 18.24 5.80 -0.09
C GLY A 64 18.42 7.32 -0.19
N LYS A 65 19.58 7.85 0.23
CA LYS A 65 19.92 9.26 0.07
C LYS A 65 19.99 9.67 -1.39
N CYS A 66 20.58 8.83 -2.25
CA CYS A 66 20.63 9.13 -3.69
C CYS A 66 19.25 9.17 -4.33
N HIS A 67 18.37 8.23 -3.98
CA HIS A 67 16.98 8.24 -4.45
C HIS A 67 16.24 9.50 -4.00
N ARG A 68 16.40 9.90 -2.72
CA ARG A 68 15.79 11.11 -2.19
C ARG A 68 16.28 12.37 -2.91
N ASP A 69 17.59 12.50 -3.09
CA ASP A 69 18.19 13.65 -3.77
C ASP A 69 17.80 13.71 -5.27
N ALA A 70 17.45 12.56 -5.87
CA ALA A 70 16.90 12.47 -7.21
C ALA A 70 15.37 12.68 -7.29
N GLY A 71 14.70 12.99 -6.16
CA GLY A 71 13.25 13.16 -6.07
C GLY A 71 12.44 11.85 -6.15
N LEU A 72 13.10 10.70 -6.08
CA LEU A 72 12.48 9.37 -6.12
C LEU A 72 12.06 8.95 -4.70
N LEU A 73 11.08 9.66 -4.14
CA LEU A 73 10.71 9.55 -2.73
C LEU A 73 10.26 8.14 -2.32
N GLU A 74 9.51 7.43 -3.16
CA GLU A 74 9.07 6.05 -2.90
C GLU A 74 10.25 5.10 -2.74
N LYS A 75 11.22 5.16 -3.67
CA LYS A 75 12.42 4.31 -3.63
C LYS A 75 13.34 4.67 -2.47
N ALA A 76 13.39 5.94 -2.11
CA ALA A 76 14.11 6.39 -0.94
C ALA A 76 13.48 5.81 0.33
N MET A 77 12.15 5.89 0.44
CA MET A 77 11.38 5.35 1.55
C MET A 77 11.61 3.85 1.70
N GLU A 78 11.51 3.07 0.62
CA GLU A 78 11.81 1.62 0.62
C GLU A 78 13.21 1.34 1.22
N SER A 79 14.22 2.09 0.78
CA SER A 79 15.59 1.93 1.25
C SER A 79 15.73 2.23 2.75
N PHE A 80 15.12 3.33 3.22
CA PHE A 80 15.18 3.71 4.63
C PHE A 80 14.32 2.82 5.52
N THR A 81 13.20 2.30 5.02
CA THR A 81 12.39 1.29 5.73
C THR A 81 13.18 0.02 5.95
N VAL A 82 13.93 -0.47 4.96
CA VAL A 82 14.85 -1.62 5.14
C VAL A 82 15.87 -1.35 6.24
N VAL A 83 16.44 -0.13 6.26
CA VAL A 83 17.40 0.27 7.31
C VAL A 83 16.71 0.32 8.67
N ASN A 84 15.53 0.91 8.76
CA ASN A 84 14.77 1.05 10.01
C ASN A 84 14.35 -0.32 10.58
N SER A 85 13.90 -1.25 9.73
CA SER A 85 13.58 -2.61 10.16
C SER A 85 14.79 -3.38 10.68
N ALA A 86 15.97 -3.16 10.10
CA ALA A 86 17.20 -3.80 10.56
C ALA A 86 17.82 -3.11 11.78
N GLN A 87 17.65 -1.80 11.89
CA GLN A 87 18.23 -0.93 12.92
C GLN A 87 17.22 0.18 13.29
N PRO A 88 16.28 -0.10 14.21
CA PRO A 88 15.21 0.85 14.55
C PRO A 88 15.69 2.18 15.14
N GLN A 89 16.88 2.20 15.75
CA GLN A 89 17.49 3.41 16.32
C GLN A 89 18.45 4.11 15.33
N ASN A 90 18.42 3.75 14.06
CA ASN A 90 19.28 4.38 13.08
C ASN A 90 18.77 5.80 12.76
N LEU A 91 19.42 6.79 13.38
CA LEU A 91 19.07 8.21 13.24
C LEU A 91 19.01 8.69 11.79
N VAL A 92 19.81 8.11 10.89
CA VAL A 92 19.77 8.47 9.48
C VAL A 92 18.48 7.99 8.84
N ALA A 93 18.03 6.76 9.13
CA ALA A 93 16.77 6.26 8.61
C ALA A 93 15.57 7.03 9.20
N LEU A 94 15.53 7.23 10.52
CA LEU A 94 14.46 7.97 11.20
C LEU A 94 14.29 9.38 10.62
N LYS A 95 15.37 10.17 10.53
CA LYS A 95 15.32 11.53 9.98
C LYS A 95 14.87 11.56 8.51
N ASN A 96 15.35 10.61 7.70
CA ASN A 96 14.99 10.58 6.28
C ASN A 96 13.55 10.09 6.05
N LEU A 97 13.07 9.11 6.81
CA LEU A 97 11.67 8.68 6.75
C LEU A 97 10.74 9.80 7.16
N ALA A 98 11.04 10.49 8.27
CA ALA A 98 10.27 11.65 8.73
C ALA A 98 10.19 12.74 7.64
N GLU A 99 11.33 13.10 7.05
CA GLU A 99 11.40 14.10 5.98
C GLU A 99 10.61 13.69 4.74
N ILE A 100 10.68 12.42 4.33
CA ILE A 100 9.93 11.92 3.18
C ILE A 100 8.43 11.96 3.47
N HIS A 101 7.99 11.52 4.65
CA HIS A 101 6.58 11.60 5.05
C HIS A 101 6.10 13.05 5.13
N PHE A 102 6.94 13.95 5.64
CA PHE A 102 6.66 15.38 5.68
C PHE A 102 6.44 15.96 4.27
N GLN A 103 7.32 15.64 3.32
CA GLN A 103 7.18 16.08 1.91
C GLN A 103 5.95 15.49 1.21
N LYS A 104 5.49 14.33 1.66
CA LYS A 104 4.28 13.68 1.15
C LYS A 104 3.00 14.10 1.90
N GLU A 105 3.10 15.05 2.83
CA GLU A 105 2.00 15.53 3.66
C GLU A 105 1.38 14.44 4.56
N ASN A 106 2.10 13.34 4.78
CA ASN A 106 1.74 12.28 5.70
C ASN A 106 2.14 12.70 7.13
N TRP A 107 1.44 13.70 7.68
CA TRP A 107 1.85 14.35 8.93
C TRP A 107 1.85 13.41 10.13
N THR A 108 0.96 12.41 10.16
CA THR A 108 0.90 11.40 11.23
C THR A 108 2.21 10.64 11.37
N GLU A 109 2.71 10.08 10.28
CA GLU A 109 3.96 9.32 10.23
C GLU A 109 5.17 10.23 10.38
N ALA A 110 5.13 11.44 9.77
CA ALA A 110 6.20 12.42 9.91
C ALA A 110 6.43 12.79 11.39
N VAL A 111 5.34 13.09 12.12
CA VAL A 111 5.38 13.38 13.56
C VAL A 111 5.98 12.22 14.34
N SER A 112 5.53 10.98 14.08
CA SER A 112 6.04 9.79 14.78
C SER A 112 7.55 9.64 14.61
N PHE A 113 8.06 9.67 13.38
CA PHE A 113 9.49 9.50 13.12
C PHE A 113 10.33 10.68 13.62
N PHE A 114 9.83 11.91 13.56
CA PHE A 114 10.52 13.07 14.15
C PHE A 114 10.61 12.98 15.67
N GLU A 115 9.56 12.52 16.35
CA GLU A 115 9.57 12.30 17.80
C GLU A 115 10.58 11.22 18.21
N GLU A 116 10.61 10.09 17.50
CA GLU A 116 11.61 9.03 17.73
C GLU A 116 13.04 9.52 17.51
N TYR A 117 13.28 10.30 16.45
CA TYR A 117 14.60 10.90 16.20
C TYR A 117 15.01 11.89 17.30
N LEU A 118 14.11 12.78 17.70
CA LEU A 118 14.37 13.81 18.72
C LEU A 118 14.49 13.24 20.13
N PHE A 119 13.92 12.07 20.40
CA PHE A 119 14.16 11.35 21.64
C PHE A 119 15.65 11.05 21.83
N GLU A 120 16.33 10.62 20.76
CA GLU A 120 17.77 10.32 20.76
C GLU A 120 18.64 11.56 20.50
N GLN A 121 18.12 12.55 19.76
CA GLN A 121 18.82 13.80 19.42
C GLN A 121 17.99 15.04 19.82
N PRO A 122 17.82 15.31 21.12
CA PRO A 122 16.95 16.39 21.59
C PRO A 122 17.44 17.81 21.23
N GLY A 123 18.69 17.94 20.79
CA GLY A 123 19.32 19.22 20.42
C GLY A 123 19.27 19.57 18.92
N ASP A 124 18.58 18.79 18.08
CA ASP A 124 18.42 19.11 16.65
C ASP A 124 17.26 20.10 16.45
N ASP A 125 17.58 21.39 16.57
CA ASP A 125 16.58 22.47 16.46
C ASP A 125 15.88 22.49 15.10
N GLU A 126 16.58 22.17 14.01
CA GLU A 126 16.01 22.09 12.66
C GLU A 126 14.89 21.03 12.59
N VAL A 127 15.12 19.86 13.19
CA VAL A 127 14.10 18.80 13.21
C VAL A 127 12.96 19.15 14.16
N ARG A 128 13.23 19.89 15.25
CA ARG A 128 12.18 20.36 16.15
C ARG A 128 11.22 21.33 15.45
N ASP A 129 11.76 22.27 14.68
CA ASP A 129 10.94 23.22 13.90
C ASP A 129 10.04 22.47 12.90
N LYS A 130 10.60 21.47 12.19
CA LYS A 130 9.81 20.61 11.27
C LYS A 130 8.75 19.78 11.98
N LEU A 131 9.04 19.29 13.19
CA LEU A 131 8.05 18.57 14.00
C LEU A 131 6.89 19.50 14.41
N GLU A 132 7.19 20.73 14.82
CA GLU A 132 6.17 21.72 15.16
C GLU A 132 5.31 22.07 13.94
N GLU A 133 5.93 22.27 12.78
CA GLU A 133 5.22 22.47 11.52
C GLU A 133 4.32 21.28 11.18
N ALA A 134 4.84 20.05 11.23
CA ALA A 134 4.07 18.84 10.96
C ALA A 134 2.87 18.68 11.91
N ARG A 135 3.04 19.01 13.19
CA ARG A 135 1.95 19.00 14.18
C ARG A 135 0.89 20.06 13.88
N SER A 136 1.30 21.22 13.40
CA SER A 136 0.36 22.29 13.02
C SER A 136 -0.53 21.85 11.85
N TRP A 137 0.05 21.20 10.84
CA TRP A 137 -0.69 20.65 9.70
C TRP A 137 -1.58 19.47 10.10
N LYS A 138 -1.08 18.56 10.94
CA LYS A 138 -1.86 17.44 11.50
C LYS A 138 -3.10 17.91 12.27
N ASN A 139 -3.00 19.03 12.98
CA ASN A 139 -4.09 19.58 13.78
C ASN A 139 -4.92 20.63 13.02
N SER A 140 -4.62 20.88 11.74
CA SER A 140 -5.38 21.83 10.95
C SER A 140 -6.74 21.23 10.55
N PRO A 141 -7.85 21.98 10.66
CA PRO A 141 -9.19 21.49 10.36
C PRO A 141 -9.39 21.12 8.88
N ASP A 142 -8.45 21.47 8.00
CA ASP A 142 -8.44 21.04 6.60
C ASP A 142 -8.18 19.53 6.43
N GLN A 143 -7.68 18.87 7.48
CA GLN A 143 -7.61 17.41 7.60
C GLN A 143 -8.71 16.82 8.48
N MET A 144 -9.82 17.56 8.70
CA MET A 144 -11.04 16.86 9.06
C MET A 144 -11.31 15.87 7.92
N PRO A 145 -11.39 14.55 8.19
CA PRO A 145 -12.05 13.65 7.25
C PRO A 145 -13.34 14.35 6.91
N PHE A 146 -13.64 14.52 5.63
CA PHE A 146 -14.91 15.03 5.14
C PHE A 146 -15.99 14.63 6.15
N GLU A 147 -16.42 15.58 6.99
CA GLU A 147 -17.55 15.34 7.88
C GLU A 147 -18.67 15.14 6.89
N THR A 148 -19.01 13.87 6.63
CA THR A 148 -20.31 13.53 6.06
C THR A 148 -21.28 14.21 7.01
N GLY A 149 -21.85 15.29 6.47
CA GLY A 149 -22.47 16.33 7.27
C GLY A 149 -23.45 15.76 8.27
N GLU A 150 -23.53 16.49 9.38
CA GLU A 150 -24.63 16.51 10.31
C GLU A 150 -25.93 15.94 9.73
N ASP A 151 -26.49 15.00 10.47
CA ASP A 151 -27.83 14.43 10.30
C ASP A 151 -28.88 15.51 10.00
N GLU A 152 -29.18 15.74 8.72
CA GLU A 152 -30.53 16.07 8.29
C GLU A 152 -31.20 14.77 7.82
N PRO A 153 -32.46 14.49 8.24
CA PRO A 153 -33.16 13.30 7.82
C PRO A 153 -33.36 13.37 6.30
N ALA A 154 -32.58 12.59 5.56
CA ALA A 154 -32.71 12.48 4.11
C ALA A 154 -34.13 12.01 3.79
N ASP A 155 -34.85 12.88 3.08
CA ASP A 155 -36.08 12.56 2.38
C ASP A 155 -35.82 11.34 1.48
N ASP A 156 -36.52 10.26 1.81
CA ASP A 156 -36.25 8.89 1.39
C ASP A 156 -36.69 8.67 -0.07
N THR A 157 -35.99 9.28 -1.03
CA THR A 157 -36.25 9.07 -2.47
C THR A 157 -34.99 9.10 -3.35
N ASP A 158 -33.84 8.61 -2.88
CA ASP A 158 -32.74 8.25 -3.77
C ASP A 158 -32.95 6.83 -4.31
N ALA A 159 -33.79 6.75 -5.35
CA ALA A 159 -34.02 5.55 -6.13
C ALA A 159 -32.70 5.02 -6.70
N PHE A 160 -32.28 3.84 -6.21
CA PHE A 160 -31.15 3.10 -6.77
C PHE A 160 -31.20 3.02 -8.30
N PRO A 161 -30.06 3.04 -9.00
CA PRO A 161 -30.03 2.90 -10.45
C PRO A 161 -30.67 1.56 -10.84
N LYS A 162 -31.81 1.64 -11.56
CA LYS A 162 -32.59 0.48 -12.04
C LYS A 162 -31.81 -0.28 -13.11
N THR A 163 -30.90 -1.13 -12.65
CA THR A 163 -30.17 -2.09 -13.47
C THR A 163 -30.76 -3.48 -13.25
N GLU A 164 -30.74 -4.35 -14.26
CA GLU A 164 -31.27 -5.72 -14.11
C GLU A 164 -30.61 -6.49 -12.95
N ARG A 165 -29.34 -6.18 -12.67
CA ARG A 165 -28.61 -6.74 -11.53
C ARG A 165 -29.16 -6.25 -10.19
N MET A 166 -29.49 -4.97 -10.08
CA MET A 166 -30.08 -4.39 -8.85
C MET A 166 -31.49 -4.92 -8.61
N ASN A 167 -32.31 -5.07 -9.67
CA ASN A 167 -33.66 -5.63 -9.54
C ASN A 167 -33.63 -7.07 -9.02
N LYS A 168 -32.71 -7.89 -9.52
CA LYS A 168 -32.56 -9.28 -9.07
C LYS A 168 -32.10 -9.41 -7.61
N VAL A 169 -31.28 -8.45 -7.14
CA VAL A 169 -30.85 -8.38 -5.73
C VAL A 169 -32.03 -8.01 -4.83
N LEU A 170 -32.84 -7.03 -5.23
CA LEU A 170 -34.03 -6.60 -4.48
C LEU A 170 -35.11 -7.70 -4.41
N GLU A 171 -35.31 -8.44 -5.49
CA GLU A 171 -36.19 -9.63 -5.53
C GLU A 171 -35.69 -10.74 -4.60
N SER A 172 -34.38 -11.01 -4.58
CA SER A 172 -33.80 -12.05 -3.73
C SER A 172 -33.81 -11.71 -2.23
N GLN A 173 -33.89 -10.43 -1.89
CA GLN A 173 -33.95 -9.95 -0.50
C GLN A 173 -35.39 -9.79 0.01
N GLY A 174 -36.40 -10.11 -0.81
CA GLY A 174 -37.81 -10.06 -0.42
C GLY A 174 -38.38 -8.65 -0.25
N ILE A 175 -37.70 -7.60 -0.74
CA ILE A 175 -38.07 -6.19 -0.51
C ILE A 175 -39.13 -5.68 -1.52
N LEU A 176 -39.56 -6.51 -2.48
CA LEU A 176 -40.68 -6.19 -3.38
C LEU A 176 -41.97 -6.96 -3.03
N LYS A 177 -42.33 -6.95 -1.75
CA LYS A 177 -43.69 -7.26 -1.30
C LYS A 177 -43.93 -6.47 -0.02
N GLU A 178 -44.33 -5.20 -0.16
CA GLU A 178 -45.05 -4.38 0.85
C GLU A 178 -45.06 -2.88 0.45
N VAL A 179 -45.21 -2.52 -0.82
CA VAL A 179 -45.84 -1.24 -1.20
C VAL A 179 -46.56 -1.51 -2.53
N PHE A 180 -47.80 -1.06 -2.66
CA PHE A 180 -48.75 -1.36 -3.75
C PHE A 180 -49.59 -2.63 -3.59
N SER A 181 -50.35 -2.69 -2.49
CA SER A 181 -51.71 -3.23 -2.55
C SER A 181 -52.61 -2.40 -1.64
N ASN A 182 -53.10 -1.28 -2.16
CA ASN A 182 -54.38 -0.75 -1.73
C ASN A 182 -55.02 0.03 -2.88
N SER A 183 -55.69 -0.70 -3.78
CA SER A 183 -56.92 -0.29 -4.47
C SER A 183 -57.34 -1.34 -5.52
N GLU A 184 -58.57 -1.83 -5.35
CA GLU A 184 -59.50 -2.40 -6.37
C GLU A 184 -59.22 -3.87 -6.78
N GLU A 185 -59.96 -4.86 -6.26
CA GLU A 185 -61.33 -5.35 -6.54
C GLU A 185 -61.46 -6.26 -7.79
N GLU A 186 -62.17 -7.39 -7.59
CA GLU A 186 -62.74 -8.39 -8.55
C GLU A 186 -61.73 -9.34 -9.24
N ASP A 187 -61.93 -10.65 -9.43
CA ASP A 187 -62.96 -11.64 -9.09
C ASP A 187 -62.42 -13.05 -9.47
N GLU A 188 -63.08 -14.09 -8.93
CA GLU A 188 -63.24 -15.48 -9.44
C GLU A 188 -62.07 -16.50 -9.46
N ASP A 189 -62.24 -17.47 -8.55
CA ASP A 189 -62.40 -18.92 -8.77
C ASP A 189 -61.22 -19.91 -8.88
N GLU A 190 -61.33 -20.88 -7.96
CA GLU A 190 -61.19 -22.33 -8.08
C GLU A 190 -59.79 -23.00 -8.16
N ASP A 191 -59.49 -23.64 -7.03
CA ASP A 191 -59.22 -25.07 -6.88
C ASP A 191 -57.78 -25.64 -6.84
N GLU A 192 -57.58 -26.34 -5.72
CA GLU A 192 -56.98 -27.67 -5.56
C GLU A 192 -55.43 -27.84 -5.57
N ASP A 193 -54.96 -28.19 -4.36
CA ASP A 193 -54.37 -29.50 -4.03
C ASP A 193 -52.85 -29.63 -3.78
N ASP A 194 -52.62 -30.32 -2.66
CA ASP A 194 -51.51 -31.16 -2.18
C ASP A 194 -50.02 -30.75 -2.31
N GLY A 195 -49.27 -31.13 -1.28
CA GLY A 195 -47.86 -31.46 -1.43
C GLY A 195 -46.95 -30.88 -0.37
N SER A 196 -46.80 -31.59 0.74
CA SER A 196 -45.63 -31.55 1.61
C SER A 196 -44.31 -31.63 0.84
N ASP A 197 -43.23 -31.06 1.37
CA ASP A 197 -41.99 -31.82 1.61
C ASP A 197 -40.95 -31.01 2.41
N GLU A 198 -40.52 -31.62 3.51
CA GLU A 198 -39.34 -31.28 4.29
C GLU A 198 -38.07 -31.39 3.43
N ILE A 199 -37.18 -30.40 3.50
CA ILE A 199 -35.80 -30.56 3.03
C ILE A 199 -34.87 -30.27 4.20
N THR A 200 -34.37 -31.37 4.78
CA THR A 200 -33.25 -31.46 5.70
C THR A 200 -31.96 -30.97 5.03
N GLN A 201 -31.22 -30.09 5.70
CA GLN A 201 -29.88 -29.67 5.34
C GLN A 201 -28.88 -30.79 5.68
N GLU A 202 -28.19 -31.33 4.68
CA GLU A 202 -26.92 -32.06 4.87
C GLU A 202 -25.77 -31.11 4.48
N GLU A 203 -24.99 -30.71 5.48
CA GLU A 203 -23.70 -30.04 5.28
C GLU A 203 -22.63 -31.10 4.95
N GLU A 204 -22.18 -31.16 3.69
CA GLU A 204 -20.97 -31.90 3.35
C GLU A 204 -19.72 -31.03 3.61
N ALA A 205 -18.88 -31.53 4.52
CA ALA A 205 -17.61 -30.93 4.91
C ALA A 205 -16.60 -30.94 3.74
N PHE A 206 -15.98 -29.78 3.50
CA PHE A 206 -14.98 -29.58 2.44
C PHE A 206 -13.60 -30.08 2.90
N ASP A 207 -13.17 -31.23 2.37
CA ASP A 207 -11.85 -31.83 2.61
C ASP A 207 -10.76 -31.08 1.83
N ALA A 208 -9.80 -30.47 2.54
CA ALA A 208 -8.86 -29.48 2.02
C ALA A 208 -7.49 -30.04 1.58
N GLU A 209 -7.42 -31.20 0.93
CA GLU A 209 -6.14 -31.83 0.55
C GLU A 209 -5.92 -32.10 -0.96
N VAL A 210 -6.78 -31.61 -1.85
CA VAL A 210 -6.53 -31.71 -3.31
C VAL A 210 -6.58 -30.32 -3.92
N SER A 211 -5.42 -29.75 -4.26
CA SER A 211 -5.32 -28.53 -5.06
C SER A 211 -5.91 -28.80 -6.45
N PRO A 212 -7.00 -28.14 -6.84
CA PRO A 212 -7.70 -28.50 -8.07
C PRO A 212 -6.92 -28.07 -9.31
N ASP A 213 -6.86 -28.96 -10.30
CA ASP A 213 -6.16 -28.75 -11.58
C ASP A 213 -6.75 -27.61 -12.43
N SER A 214 -7.94 -27.12 -12.07
CA SER A 214 -8.63 -26.01 -12.75
C SER A 214 -9.57 -25.28 -11.80
N LEU A 215 -9.71 -23.97 -12.00
CA LEU A 215 -10.69 -23.14 -11.29
C LEU A 215 -12.13 -23.64 -11.48
N LEU A 216 -12.40 -24.42 -12.54
CA LEU A 216 -13.71 -25.04 -12.77
C LEU A 216 -14.08 -26.09 -11.71
N ALA A 217 -13.11 -26.69 -11.01
CA ALA A 217 -13.40 -27.70 -10.00
C ALA A 217 -14.09 -27.11 -8.75
N PHE A 218 -14.05 -25.79 -8.57
CA PHE A 218 -14.75 -25.11 -7.48
C PHE A 218 -16.25 -24.87 -7.75
N PHE A 219 -16.74 -25.18 -8.95
CA PHE A 219 -18.13 -24.93 -9.32
C PHE A 219 -18.90 -26.24 -9.53
N SER A 220 -20.14 -26.28 -9.05
CA SER A 220 -21.08 -27.36 -9.34
C SER A 220 -21.49 -27.36 -10.82
N ASP A 221 -22.01 -28.49 -11.33
CA ASP A 221 -22.42 -28.58 -12.73
C ASP A 221 -23.60 -27.66 -13.09
N LYS A 222 -24.45 -27.36 -12.10
CA LYS A 222 -25.52 -26.38 -12.23
C LYS A 222 -24.95 -24.97 -12.43
N GLU A 223 -23.99 -24.58 -11.60
CA GLU A 223 -23.33 -23.26 -11.69
C GLU A 223 -22.52 -23.09 -12.97
N LYS A 224 -21.82 -24.14 -13.42
CA LYS A 224 -21.11 -24.12 -14.72
C LYS A 224 -22.08 -23.85 -15.87
N LYS A 225 -23.26 -24.46 -15.84
CA LYS A 225 -24.30 -24.29 -16.87
C LYS A 225 -24.92 -22.89 -16.83
N ASP A 226 -25.23 -22.38 -15.65
CA ASP A 226 -25.85 -21.06 -15.48
C ASP A 226 -24.88 -19.92 -15.83
N LEU A 227 -23.60 -20.05 -15.46
CA LEU A 227 -22.55 -19.08 -15.75
C LEU A 227 -21.89 -19.28 -17.12
N LYS A 228 -22.32 -20.30 -17.89
CA LYS A 228 -21.76 -20.68 -19.19
C LYS A 228 -20.23 -20.86 -19.17
N LEU A 229 -19.72 -21.38 -18.06
CA LEU A 229 -18.29 -21.63 -17.89
C LEU A 229 -17.86 -22.79 -18.79
N LYS A 230 -16.79 -22.58 -19.55
CA LYS A 230 -16.18 -23.61 -20.41
C LYS A 230 -14.70 -23.78 -20.05
N PRO A 231 -14.13 -24.97 -20.25
CA PRO A 231 -12.68 -25.16 -20.16
C PRO A 231 -11.97 -24.16 -21.08
N TYR A 232 -10.89 -23.57 -20.57
CA TYR A 232 -10.05 -22.70 -21.36
C TYR A 232 -9.17 -23.57 -22.26
N ASP A 233 -9.59 -23.77 -23.50
CA ASP A 233 -8.78 -24.40 -24.55
C ASP A 233 -7.83 -23.33 -25.06
N GLY A 234 -6.59 -23.32 -24.55
CA GLY A 234 -5.62 -22.23 -24.70
C GLY A 234 -5.05 -21.97 -26.10
N ASP A 235 -5.87 -22.02 -27.15
CA ASP A 235 -5.52 -21.70 -28.52
C ASP A 235 -6.31 -20.47 -28.99
N GLY A 236 -5.64 -19.31 -28.97
CA GLY A 236 -6.17 -18.05 -29.49
C GLY A 236 -5.12 -16.93 -29.43
N GLU A 237 -4.33 -16.86 -30.51
CA GLU A 237 -3.45 -15.78 -31.04
C GLU A 237 -2.90 -14.67 -30.11
#